data_AF-A0A2E0VG94-F1
#
_entry.id   AF-A0A2E0VG94-F1
#
_cell.length_a   1.000
_cell.length_b   1.000
_cell.length_c   1.000
_cell.angle_alpha   90.00
_cell.angle_beta   90.00
_cell.angle_gamma   90.00
#
_symmetry.space_group_name_H-M   'P 1'
#
loop_
_entity.id
_entity.type
_entity.pdbx_description
1 polymer ?
#
loop_
_entity_poly.entity_id
_entity_poly.type
_entity_poly.pdbx_seq_one_letter_code
_entity_poly.pdbx_strand_id
1 'polypeptide(L)'
;MLFVTNWFAVSIPRYIGSAIDLLDDSLARNMEALNTNVLLIAALALAMMATRTVSRMLFFNPGRAVERELKDEAFSKLTLLPRDFYERFATGKLISIVNNDINGIRALAGIVMLQIFNVSFALSLTPYKMWQLSPQLTLYCMVPVVITLLISHRAINRMRQLMKVRMTELQTLSSNSVELLSGIEVIKSNHIQPWAMGEFAVDNDTLLRRSLKLARLRTLVLPILGYTDRIMKVLILAVGGAYVIRAGLSLGELVAFLSYATLLAMPFFSMAMIFSAFQTGFLSIDSLRKILDEDIPPQDTTHLPDAEREQLFSSGVSVKNLSYTYPGQ
;
A
#
# COMPACT_ATOMS: atom_id res chain seq x y z
N MET A 1 4.58 14.16 16.17
CA MET A 1 5.77 13.90 15.32
C MET A 1 5.50 14.04 13.83
N LEU A 2 4.55 13.30 13.21
CA LEU A 2 4.29 13.43 11.77
C LEU A 2 3.91 14.83 11.32
N PHE A 3 3.06 15.51 12.09
CA PHE A 3 2.72 16.91 11.83
C PHE A 3 3.97 17.78 11.79
N VAL A 4 4.87 17.64 12.77
CA VAL A 4 6.13 18.40 12.88
C VAL A 4 7.05 18.12 11.68
N THR A 5 7.20 16.87 11.27
CA THR A 5 8.01 16.51 10.10
C THR A 5 7.46 17.13 8.82
N ASN A 6 6.13 17.07 8.61
CA ASN A 6 5.50 17.69 7.44
C ASN A 6 5.54 19.23 7.51
N TRP A 7 5.41 19.80 8.70
CA TRP A 7 5.55 21.24 8.92
C TRP A 7 6.94 21.74 8.55
N PHE A 8 8.01 21.04 8.97
CA PHE A 8 9.37 21.38 8.56
C PHE A 8 9.55 21.25 7.06
N ALA A 9 9.05 20.16 6.45
CA ALA A 9 9.14 19.95 5.00
C ALA A 9 8.49 21.09 4.20
N VAL A 10 7.35 21.58 4.65
CA VAL A 10 6.61 22.67 4.02
C VAL A 10 7.16 24.07 4.39
N SER A 11 7.95 24.18 5.46
CA SER A 11 8.55 25.46 5.85
C SER A 11 9.85 25.77 5.11
N ILE A 12 10.66 24.75 4.79
CA ILE A 12 11.96 24.93 4.10
C ILE A 12 11.86 25.75 2.80
N PRO A 13 10.90 25.50 1.88
CA PRO A 13 10.76 26.28 0.65
C PRO A 13 10.67 27.79 0.85
N ARG A 14 10.02 28.25 1.93
CA ARG A 14 9.90 29.68 2.24
C ARG A 14 11.26 30.30 2.56
N TYR A 15 12.08 29.61 3.36
CA TYR A 15 13.42 30.09 3.71
C TYR A 15 14.37 30.03 2.52
N ILE A 16 14.22 29.04 1.62
CA ILE A 16 14.93 29.04 0.33
C ILE A 16 14.57 30.29 -0.46
N GLY A 17 13.28 30.65 -0.52
CA GLY A 17 12.84 31.88 -1.16
C GLY A 17 13.46 33.13 -0.54
N SER A 18 13.36 33.28 0.78
CA SER A 18 13.97 34.43 1.47
C SER A 18 15.49 34.51 1.29
N ALA A 19 16.19 33.38 1.25
CA ALA A 19 17.62 33.37 0.96
C ALA A 19 17.92 33.87 -0.45
N ILE A 20 17.10 33.51 -1.44
CA ILE A 20 17.23 33.98 -2.83
C ILE A 20 16.96 35.48 -2.94
N ASP A 21 15.96 35.99 -2.25
CA ASP A 21 15.67 37.44 -2.23
C ASP A 21 16.81 38.25 -1.61
N LEU A 22 17.59 37.65 -0.70
CA LEU A 22 18.75 38.31 -0.08
C LEU A 22 20.01 38.29 -0.95
N LEU A 23 20.03 37.50 -2.03
CA LEU A 23 21.16 37.41 -2.98
C LEU A 23 21.19 38.55 -4.01
N ASP A 24 20.27 39.51 -3.93
CA ASP A 24 20.20 40.67 -4.82
C ASP A 24 21.39 41.65 -4.63
N ASP A 25 21.42 42.77 -5.38
CA ASP A 25 22.53 43.74 -5.49
C ASP A 25 23.10 44.29 -4.16
N SER A 26 22.45 44.04 -3.02
CA SER A 26 22.90 44.36 -1.66
C SER A 26 23.52 43.20 -0.87
N LEU A 27 24.08 42.18 -1.54
CA LEU A 27 24.66 40.98 -0.91
C LEU A 27 25.60 41.28 0.27
N ALA A 28 26.49 42.27 0.14
CA ALA A 28 27.43 42.62 1.20
C ALA A 28 26.75 43.16 2.48
N ARG A 29 25.57 43.78 2.36
CA ARG A 29 24.76 44.24 3.51
C ARG A 29 23.88 43.13 4.09
N ASN A 30 23.53 42.15 3.28
CA ASN A 30 22.62 41.06 3.65
C ASN A 30 23.33 39.78 4.12
N MET A 31 24.66 39.76 4.16
CA MET A 31 25.45 38.55 4.42
C MET A 31 25.09 37.87 5.75
N GLU A 32 24.84 38.66 6.80
CA GLU A 32 24.43 38.12 8.11
C GLU A 32 23.05 37.46 8.02
N ALA A 33 22.06 38.13 7.44
CA ALA A 33 20.71 37.61 7.24
C ALA A 33 20.67 36.39 6.30
N LEU A 34 21.54 36.36 5.29
CA LEU A 34 21.73 35.23 4.39
C LEU A 34 22.29 34.03 5.16
N ASN A 35 23.34 34.24 5.95
CA ASN A 35 23.93 33.18 6.76
C ASN A 35 22.93 32.64 7.79
N THR A 36 22.13 33.50 8.42
CA THR A 36 21.03 33.08 9.30
C THR A 36 20.02 32.20 8.57
N ASN A 37 19.59 32.58 7.36
CA ASN A 37 18.65 31.78 6.58
C ASN A 37 19.24 30.43 6.16
N VAL A 38 20.50 30.39 5.72
CA VAL A 38 21.19 29.14 5.36
C VAL A 38 21.32 28.22 6.58
N LEU A 39 21.72 28.75 7.74
CA LEU A 39 21.80 28.01 9.00
C LEU A 39 20.42 27.51 9.45
N LEU A 40 19.36 28.31 9.29
CA LEU A 40 17.99 27.89 9.57
C LEU A 40 17.54 26.75 8.65
N ILE A 41 17.84 26.83 7.35
CA ILE A 41 17.54 25.74 6.40
C ILE A 41 18.26 24.46 6.82
N ALA A 42 19.55 24.55 7.15
CA ALA A 42 20.34 23.40 7.61
C ALA A 42 19.80 22.82 8.92
N ALA A 43 19.47 23.67 9.89
CA ALA A 43 18.89 23.26 11.17
C ALA A 43 17.52 22.60 10.98
N LEU A 44 16.64 23.16 10.14
CA LEU A 44 15.34 22.57 9.81
C LEU A 44 15.47 21.25 9.07
N ALA A 45 16.45 21.11 8.17
CA ALA A 45 16.72 19.86 7.46
C ALA A 45 17.19 18.76 8.44
N LEU A 46 18.09 19.08 9.36
CA LEU A 46 18.55 18.15 10.41
C LEU A 46 17.41 17.78 11.37
N ALA A 47 16.63 18.76 11.82
CA ALA A 47 15.45 18.52 12.66
C ALA A 47 14.40 17.67 11.93
N MET A 48 14.19 17.89 10.64
CA MET A 48 13.32 17.06 9.82
C MET A 48 13.87 15.63 9.72
N MET A 49 15.17 15.44 9.50
CA MET A 49 15.78 14.12 9.43
C MET A 49 15.58 13.35 10.74
N ALA A 50 15.87 13.99 11.88
CA ALA A 50 15.67 13.39 13.20
C ALA A 50 14.20 13.04 13.46
N THR A 51 13.29 14.02 13.30
CA THR A 51 11.85 13.80 13.52
C THR A 51 11.25 12.77 12.57
N ARG A 52 11.67 12.74 11.30
CA ARG A 52 11.22 11.76 10.31
C ARG A 52 11.65 10.36 10.73
N THR A 53 12.89 10.18 11.18
CA THR A 53 13.40 8.88 11.61
C THR A 53 12.66 8.40 12.84
N VAL A 54 12.51 9.24 13.86
CA VAL A 54 11.73 8.92 15.07
C VAL A 54 10.27 8.62 14.72
N SER A 55 9.65 9.41 13.84
CA SER A 55 8.25 9.18 13.44
C SER A 55 8.05 7.81 12.79
N ARG A 56 9.01 7.36 11.96
CA ARG A 56 8.95 6.04 11.33
C ARG A 56 9.12 4.94 12.35
N MET A 57 10.12 5.04 13.25
CA MET A 57 10.30 4.06 14.33
C MET A 57 9.01 3.89 15.14
N LEU A 58 8.38 5.00 15.53
CA LEU A 58 7.14 4.98 16.30
C LEU A 58 5.95 4.45 15.51
N PHE A 59 5.85 4.70 14.20
CA PHE A 59 4.73 4.24 13.39
C PHE A 59 4.79 2.76 13.02
N PHE A 60 5.98 2.19 12.84
CA PHE A 60 6.12 0.79 12.43
C PHE A 60 5.99 -0.19 13.60
N ASN A 61 6.31 0.24 14.83
CA ASN A 61 6.25 -0.63 16.02
C ASN A 61 4.83 -1.12 16.34
N PRO A 62 3.77 -0.29 16.36
CA PRO A 62 2.39 -0.75 16.58
C PRO A 62 1.95 -1.78 15.54
N GLY A 63 2.27 -1.57 14.27
CA GLY A 63 1.97 -2.55 13.22
C GLY A 63 2.64 -3.90 13.47
N ARG A 64 3.88 -3.91 13.99
CA ARG A 64 4.59 -5.14 14.37
C ARG A 64 3.99 -5.81 15.60
N ALA A 65 3.53 -5.03 16.58
CA ALA A 65 2.84 -5.58 17.74
C ALA A 65 1.53 -6.27 17.33
N VAL A 66 0.73 -5.62 16.49
CA VAL A 66 -0.50 -6.21 15.91
C VAL A 66 -0.17 -7.46 15.10
N GLU A 67 0.87 -7.44 14.27
CA GLU A 67 1.33 -8.63 13.53
C GLU A 67 1.62 -9.81 14.46
N ARG A 68 2.34 -9.54 15.56
CA ARG A 68 2.71 -10.55 16.55
C ARG A 68 1.47 -11.12 17.24
N GLU A 69 0.61 -10.26 17.77
CA GLU A 69 -0.58 -10.67 18.51
C GLU A 69 -1.53 -11.50 17.66
N LEU A 70 -1.79 -11.08 16.41
CA LEU A 70 -2.61 -11.85 15.48
C LEU A 70 -1.98 -13.20 15.10
N LYS A 71 -0.64 -13.28 15.01
CA LYS A 71 0.05 -14.55 14.75
C LYS A 71 -0.06 -15.49 15.96
N ASP A 72 0.16 -14.96 17.15
CA ASP A 72 0.09 -15.73 18.40
C ASP A 72 -1.35 -16.25 18.62
N GLU A 73 -2.36 -15.40 18.41
CA GLU A 73 -3.78 -15.76 18.52
C GLU A 73 -4.19 -16.79 17.45
N ALA A 74 -3.83 -16.57 16.18
CA ALA A 74 -4.14 -17.51 15.11
C ALA A 74 -3.47 -18.86 15.34
N PHE A 75 -2.20 -18.86 15.78
CA PHE A 75 -1.48 -20.09 16.09
C PHE A 75 -2.12 -20.83 17.26
N SER A 76 -2.46 -20.12 18.34
CA SER A 76 -3.17 -20.70 19.49
C SER A 76 -4.51 -21.32 19.07
N LYS A 77 -5.34 -20.58 18.31
CA LYS A 77 -6.60 -21.11 17.76
C LYS A 77 -6.37 -22.39 16.97
N LEU A 78 -5.43 -22.38 16.02
CA LEU A 78 -5.13 -23.55 15.20
C LEU A 78 -4.80 -24.78 16.06
N THR A 79 -4.02 -24.65 17.13
CA THR A 79 -3.69 -25.82 17.98
C THR A 79 -4.89 -26.45 18.70
N LEU A 80 -6.00 -25.73 18.83
CA LEU A 80 -7.19 -26.17 19.55
C LEU A 80 -8.36 -26.58 18.63
N LEU A 81 -8.26 -26.29 17.32
CA LEU A 81 -9.32 -26.59 16.36
C LEU A 81 -9.44 -28.09 16.06
N PRO A 82 -10.67 -28.60 15.85
CA PRO A 82 -10.92 -30.02 15.65
C PRO A 82 -10.45 -30.47 14.26
N ARG A 83 -10.30 -31.79 14.10
CA ARG A 83 -9.89 -32.42 12.83
C ARG A 83 -10.73 -31.99 11.63
N ASP A 84 -12.05 -31.90 11.80
CA ASP A 84 -12.99 -31.53 10.73
C ASP A 84 -12.66 -30.16 10.09
N PHE A 85 -12.10 -29.23 10.86
CA PHE A 85 -11.64 -27.94 10.32
C PHE A 85 -10.50 -28.14 9.31
N TYR A 86 -9.54 -28.99 9.64
CA TYR A 86 -8.38 -29.29 8.80
C TYR A 86 -8.74 -30.12 7.56
N GLU A 87 -9.84 -30.87 7.61
CA GLU A 87 -10.40 -31.53 6.43
C GLU A 87 -11.06 -30.52 5.48
N ARG A 88 -11.66 -29.44 6.01
CA ARG A 88 -12.22 -28.33 5.21
C ARG A 88 -11.17 -27.35 4.67
N PHE A 89 -10.07 -27.14 5.40
CA PHE A 89 -9.06 -26.14 5.08
C PHE A 89 -7.66 -26.75 4.92
N ALA A 90 -7.15 -26.73 3.69
CA ALA A 90 -5.80 -27.21 3.39
C ALA A 90 -4.71 -26.50 4.23
N THR A 91 -3.81 -27.27 4.84
CA THR A 91 -2.74 -26.77 5.70
C THR A 91 -1.88 -25.68 5.05
N GLY A 92 -1.56 -25.83 3.75
CA GLY A 92 -0.78 -24.82 3.01
C GLY A 92 -1.49 -23.46 2.93
N LYS A 93 -2.82 -23.45 2.86
CA LYS A 93 -3.61 -22.22 2.89
C LYS A 93 -3.54 -21.55 4.26
N LEU A 94 -3.63 -22.33 5.34
CA LEU A 94 -3.52 -21.81 6.72
C LEU A 94 -2.12 -21.21 6.97
N ILE A 95 -1.06 -21.88 6.53
CA ILE A 95 0.32 -21.36 6.59
C ILE A 95 0.43 -20.04 5.81
N SER A 96 -0.18 -19.96 4.62
CA SER A 96 -0.18 -18.72 3.84
C SER A 96 -0.95 -17.60 4.53
N ILE A 97 -2.08 -17.88 5.19
CA ILE A 97 -2.84 -16.86 5.93
C ILE A 97 -1.98 -16.28 7.05
N VAL A 98 -1.37 -17.14 7.87
CA VAL A 98 -0.53 -16.71 9.01
C VAL A 98 0.72 -15.96 8.55
N ASN A 99 1.39 -16.42 7.49
CA ASN A 99 2.65 -15.83 7.04
C ASN A 99 2.48 -14.62 6.11
N ASN A 100 1.49 -14.64 5.23
CA ASN A 100 1.33 -13.64 4.16
C ASN A 100 0.16 -12.69 4.42
N ASP A 101 -1.02 -13.21 4.77
CA ASP A 101 -2.20 -12.35 4.90
C ASP A 101 -2.09 -11.44 6.13
N ILE A 102 -1.58 -11.92 7.27
CA ILE A 102 -1.35 -11.05 8.45
C ILE A 102 -0.41 -9.86 8.12
N ASN A 103 0.51 -9.98 7.16
CA ASN A 103 1.32 -8.84 6.71
C ASN A 103 0.48 -7.74 6.05
N GLY A 104 -0.62 -8.10 5.38
CA GLY A 104 -1.58 -7.15 4.83
C GLY A 104 -2.26 -6.34 5.92
N ILE A 105 -2.66 -6.99 7.02
CA ILE A 105 -3.25 -6.32 8.20
C ILE A 105 -2.23 -5.40 8.87
N ARG A 106 -0.98 -5.87 9.04
CA ARG A 106 0.13 -5.03 9.51
C ARG A 106 0.31 -3.78 8.66
N ALA A 107 0.20 -3.91 7.33
CA ALA A 107 0.38 -2.78 6.44
C ALA A 107 -0.69 -1.70 6.68
N LEU A 108 -1.93 -2.07 6.98
CA LEU A 108 -3.00 -1.15 7.38
C LEU A 108 -2.62 -0.36 8.63
N ALA A 109 -2.22 -1.09 9.69
CA ALA A 109 -1.89 -0.51 10.98
C ALA A 109 -0.59 0.32 10.97
N GLY A 110 0.31 0.08 10.03
CA GLY A 110 1.59 0.77 9.90
C GLY A 110 1.64 1.77 8.74
N ILE A 111 2.13 1.29 7.59
CA ILE A 111 2.51 2.16 6.46
C ILE A 111 1.33 2.90 5.84
N VAL A 112 0.15 2.29 5.80
CA VAL A 112 -1.05 2.90 5.21
C VAL A 112 -1.48 4.10 6.04
N MET A 113 -1.62 3.93 7.35
CA MET A 113 -1.97 5.00 8.27
C MET A 113 -0.95 6.15 8.22
N LEU A 114 0.34 5.83 8.23
CA LEU A 114 1.43 6.79 8.05
C LEU A 114 1.25 7.63 6.76
N GLN A 115 0.94 6.95 5.65
CA GLN A 115 0.80 7.61 4.35
C GLN A 115 -0.47 8.45 4.25
N ILE A 116 -1.59 8.04 4.87
CA ILE A 116 -2.79 8.89 4.98
C ILE A 116 -2.43 10.20 5.66
N PHE A 117 -1.75 10.16 6.81
CA PHE A 117 -1.35 11.38 7.51
C PHE A 117 -0.41 12.26 6.66
N ASN A 118 0.60 11.68 6.00
CA ASN A 118 1.49 12.45 5.13
C ASN A 118 0.75 13.11 3.96
N VAL A 119 -0.15 12.37 3.30
CA VAL A 119 -0.96 12.90 2.20
C VAL A 119 -1.88 14.02 2.69
N SER A 120 -2.57 13.81 3.81
CA SER A 120 -3.45 14.82 4.41
C SER A 120 -2.69 16.08 4.79
N PHE A 121 -1.50 15.97 5.38
CA PHE A 121 -0.67 17.14 5.72
C PHE A 121 -0.10 17.83 4.48
N ALA A 122 0.37 17.09 3.48
CA ALA A 122 0.86 17.68 2.23
C ALA A 122 -0.26 18.44 1.49
N LEU A 123 -1.46 17.85 1.39
CA LEU A 123 -2.61 18.48 0.71
C LEU A 123 -3.30 19.58 1.51
N SER A 124 -2.93 19.80 2.77
CA SER A 124 -3.45 20.91 3.60
C SER A 124 -2.41 22.00 3.85
N LEU A 125 -1.23 21.64 4.37
CA LEU A 125 -0.18 22.59 4.74
C LEU A 125 0.49 23.23 3.51
N THR A 126 0.73 22.48 2.44
CA THR A 126 1.39 23.04 1.24
C THR A 126 0.52 24.10 0.56
N PRO A 127 -0.77 23.83 0.24
CA PRO A 127 -1.66 24.86 -0.29
C PRO A 127 -1.81 26.05 0.65
N TYR A 128 -1.87 25.82 1.97
CA TYR A 128 -1.92 26.90 2.96
C TYR A 128 -0.69 27.82 2.88
N LYS A 129 0.53 27.28 2.79
CA LYS A 129 1.73 28.11 2.61
C LYS A 129 1.79 28.80 1.27
N MET A 130 1.36 28.14 0.19
CA MET A 130 1.27 28.77 -1.13
C MET A 130 0.29 29.96 -1.10
N TRP A 131 -0.85 29.79 -0.41
CA TRP A 131 -1.85 30.85 -0.26
C TRP A 131 -1.30 32.07 0.50
N GLN A 132 -0.44 31.86 1.49
CA GLN A 132 0.23 32.95 2.20
C GLN A 132 1.18 33.78 1.31
N LEU A 133 1.69 33.20 0.21
CA LEU A 133 2.55 33.90 -0.73
C LEU A 133 1.71 34.59 -1.83
N SER A 134 0.87 33.82 -2.53
CA SER A 134 -0.01 34.36 -3.56
C SER A 134 -1.27 33.51 -3.71
N PRO A 135 -2.43 34.00 -3.26
CA PRO A 135 -3.72 33.32 -3.42
C PRO A 135 -4.06 33.01 -4.89
N GLN A 136 -3.79 33.96 -5.78
CA GLN A 136 -4.09 33.83 -7.21
C GLN A 136 -3.23 32.74 -7.87
N LEU A 137 -1.91 32.76 -7.64
CA LEU A 137 -1.01 31.75 -8.20
C LEU A 137 -1.32 30.36 -7.63
N THR A 138 -1.71 30.29 -6.35
CA THR A 138 -2.15 29.06 -5.70
C THR A 138 -3.38 28.48 -6.39
N LEU A 139 -4.37 29.31 -6.71
CA LEU A 139 -5.59 28.85 -7.40
C LEU A 139 -5.28 28.26 -8.79
N TYR A 140 -4.36 28.87 -9.54
CA TYR A 140 -3.90 28.29 -10.81
C TYR A 140 -3.18 26.94 -10.61
N CYS A 141 -2.37 26.81 -9.54
CA CYS A 141 -1.70 25.55 -9.21
C CYS A 141 -2.67 24.45 -8.76
N MET A 142 -3.84 24.81 -8.20
CA MET A 142 -4.86 23.82 -7.83
C MET A 142 -5.50 23.16 -9.05
N VAL A 143 -5.51 23.80 -10.22
CA VAL A 143 -6.13 23.25 -11.43
C VAL A 143 -5.46 21.94 -11.87
N PRO A 144 -4.13 21.86 -12.09
CA PRO A 144 -3.45 20.60 -12.35
C PRO A 144 -3.65 19.55 -11.24
N VAL A 145 -3.61 19.97 -9.97
CA VAL A 145 -3.78 19.07 -8.82
C VAL A 145 -5.16 18.38 -8.84
N VAL A 146 -6.23 19.15 -9.03
CA VAL A 146 -7.61 18.63 -9.07
C VAL A 146 -7.81 17.73 -10.29
N ILE A 147 -7.31 18.13 -11.46
CA ILE A 147 -7.37 17.30 -12.69
C ILE A 147 -6.68 15.96 -12.44
N THR A 148 -5.47 15.98 -11.89
CA THR A 148 -4.71 14.77 -11.59
C THR A 148 -5.44 13.88 -10.59
N LEU A 149 -6.05 14.44 -9.53
CA LEU A 149 -6.86 13.65 -8.58
C LEU A 149 -8.04 12.94 -9.26
N LEU A 150 -8.78 13.65 -10.11
CA LEU A 150 -9.93 13.11 -10.83
C LEU A 150 -9.54 11.99 -11.81
N ILE A 151 -8.45 12.19 -12.55
CA ILE A 151 -7.90 11.18 -13.46
C ILE A 151 -7.42 9.97 -12.65
N SER A 152 -6.66 10.20 -11.59
CA SER A 152 -6.12 9.15 -10.72
C SER A 152 -7.21 8.26 -10.16
N HIS A 153 -8.26 8.86 -9.60
CA HIS A 153 -9.36 8.11 -8.99
C HIS A 153 -10.03 7.16 -9.98
N ARG A 154 -10.38 7.66 -11.18
CA ARG A 154 -10.98 6.83 -12.24
C ARG A 154 -10.01 5.79 -12.79
N ALA A 155 -8.76 6.18 -13.03
CA ALA A 155 -7.73 5.33 -13.58
C ALA A 155 -7.41 4.15 -12.65
N ILE A 156 -7.23 4.40 -11.35
CA ILE A 156 -6.92 3.38 -10.35
C ILE A 156 -8.05 2.33 -10.30
N ASN A 157 -9.31 2.76 -10.25
CA ASN A 157 -10.45 1.85 -10.26
C ASN A 157 -10.51 1.00 -11.54
N ARG A 158 -10.26 1.62 -12.71
CA ARG A 158 -10.28 0.91 -13.98
C ARG A 158 -9.10 -0.07 -14.13
N MET A 159 -7.91 0.33 -13.69
CA MET A 159 -6.71 -0.52 -13.67
C MET A 159 -6.94 -1.76 -12.80
N ARG A 160 -7.62 -1.62 -11.66
CA ARG A 160 -7.98 -2.75 -10.80
C ARG A 160 -8.91 -3.74 -11.47
N GLN A 161 -9.99 -3.27 -12.08
CA GLN A 161 -10.92 -4.14 -12.79
C GLN A 161 -10.19 -4.94 -13.88
N LEU A 162 -9.35 -4.27 -14.67
CA LEU A 162 -8.56 -4.93 -15.71
C LEU A 162 -7.53 -5.90 -15.13
N MET A 163 -6.93 -5.58 -13.99
CA MET A 163 -6.01 -6.47 -13.29
C MET A 163 -6.72 -7.73 -12.80
N LYS A 164 -7.91 -7.59 -12.20
CA LYS A 164 -8.71 -8.73 -11.74
C LYS A 164 -9.04 -9.67 -12.89
N VAL A 165 -9.55 -9.12 -14.01
CA VAL A 165 -9.84 -9.90 -15.22
C VAL A 165 -8.58 -10.59 -15.73
N ARG A 166 -7.46 -9.87 -15.87
CA ARG A 166 -6.17 -10.45 -16.30
C ARG A 166 -5.73 -11.61 -15.40
N MET A 167 -5.91 -11.48 -14.07
CA MET A 167 -5.52 -12.53 -13.13
C MET A 167 -6.40 -13.77 -13.28
N THR A 168 -7.70 -13.60 -13.53
CA THR A 168 -8.61 -14.70 -13.84
C THR A 168 -8.19 -15.43 -15.12
N GLU A 169 -7.92 -14.71 -16.22
CA GLU A 169 -7.45 -15.38 -17.46
C GLU A 169 -6.12 -16.11 -17.26
N LEU A 170 -5.22 -15.57 -16.42
CA LEU A 170 -3.95 -16.22 -16.10
C LEU A 170 -4.17 -17.53 -15.31
N GLN A 171 -5.13 -17.54 -14.39
CA GLN A 171 -5.51 -18.74 -13.65
C GLN A 171 -6.11 -19.80 -14.59
N THR A 172 -6.99 -19.39 -15.50
CA THR A 172 -7.57 -20.28 -16.52
C THR A 172 -6.49 -20.90 -17.40
N LEU A 173 -5.61 -20.08 -17.99
CA LEU A 173 -4.49 -20.56 -18.81
C LEU A 173 -3.61 -21.54 -18.03
N SER A 174 -3.30 -21.23 -16.77
CA SER A 174 -2.49 -22.11 -15.92
C SER A 174 -3.18 -23.44 -15.62
N SER A 175 -4.49 -23.42 -15.35
CA SER A 175 -5.27 -24.63 -15.09
C SER A 175 -5.33 -25.52 -16.32
N ASN A 176 -5.66 -24.95 -17.49
CA ASN A 176 -5.75 -25.67 -18.75
C ASN A 176 -4.39 -26.23 -19.17
N SER A 177 -3.30 -25.48 -18.91
CA SER A 177 -1.94 -25.98 -19.15
C SER A 177 -1.61 -27.22 -18.32
N VAL A 178 -2.03 -27.25 -17.05
CA VAL A 178 -1.84 -28.42 -16.18
C VAL A 178 -2.67 -29.59 -16.69
N GLU A 179 -3.93 -29.38 -17.06
CA GLU A 179 -4.82 -30.41 -17.60
C GLU A 179 -4.25 -31.04 -18.89
N LEU A 180 -3.80 -30.22 -19.84
CA LEU A 180 -3.18 -30.69 -21.08
C LEU A 180 -1.88 -31.48 -20.81
N LEU A 181 -1.06 -31.05 -19.86
CA LEU A 181 0.17 -31.75 -19.49
C LEU A 181 -0.11 -33.06 -18.75
N SER A 182 -1.12 -33.10 -17.88
CA SER A 182 -1.57 -34.33 -17.22
C SER A 182 -2.16 -35.33 -18.23
N GLY A 183 -2.87 -34.83 -19.24
CA GLY A 183 -3.44 -35.62 -20.35
C GLY A 183 -2.48 -35.92 -21.51
N ILE A 184 -1.17 -35.65 -21.36
CA ILE A 184 -0.22 -35.67 -22.48
C ILE A 184 -0.14 -37.03 -23.19
N GLU A 185 -0.33 -38.12 -22.46
CA GLU A 185 -0.32 -39.48 -23.02
C GLU A 185 -1.53 -39.72 -23.93
N VAL A 186 -2.72 -39.28 -23.53
CA VAL A 186 -3.95 -39.33 -24.35
C VAL A 186 -3.82 -38.45 -25.59
N ILE A 187 -3.26 -37.25 -25.42
CA ILE A 187 -3.04 -36.32 -26.54
C ILE A 187 -2.08 -36.92 -27.57
N LYS A 188 -1.00 -37.57 -27.11
CA LYS A 188 -0.01 -38.21 -27.99
C LYS A 188 -0.54 -39.46 -28.66
N SER A 189 -1.24 -40.33 -27.92
CA SER A 189 -1.78 -41.59 -28.45
C SER A 189 -2.88 -41.38 -29.48
N ASN A 190 -3.68 -40.31 -29.34
CA ASN A 190 -4.73 -39.94 -30.29
C ASN A 190 -4.26 -38.98 -31.38
N HIS A 191 -2.98 -38.58 -31.40
CA HIS A 191 -2.41 -37.64 -32.37
C HIS A 191 -3.14 -36.28 -32.46
N ILE A 192 -3.66 -35.78 -31.33
CA ILE A 192 -4.44 -34.52 -31.23
C ILE A 192 -3.62 -33.33 -30.71
N GLN A 193 -2.29 -33.35 -30.87
CA GLN A 193 -1.41 -32.24 -30.46
C GLN A 193 -1.80 -30.89 -31.09
N PRO A 194 -2.16 -30.81 -32.40
CA PRO A 194 -2.55 -29.54 -33.00
C PRO A 194 -3.81 -28.93 -32.35
N TRP A 195 -4.76 -29.77 -31.93
CA TRP A 195 -5.94 -29.31 -31.18
C TRP A 195 -5.56 -28.76 -29.81
N ALA A 196 -4.73 -29.49 -29.05
CA ALA A 196 -4.24 -29.04 -27.74
C ALA A 196 -3.46 -27.72 -27.82
N MET A 197 -2.62 -27.54 -28.84
CA MET A 197 -1.93 -26.28 -29.11
C MET A 197 -2.90 -25.15 -29.48
N GLY A 198 -4.00 -25.46 -30.19
CA GLY A 198 -5.06 -24.53 -30.52
C GLY A 198 -5.78 -24.00 -29.28
N GLU A 199 -6.19 -24.88 -28.37
CA GLU A 199 -6.82 -24.51 -27.09
C GLU A 199 -5.90 -23.59 -26.27
N PHE A 200 -4.63 -23.99 -26.09
CA PHE A 200 -3.65 -23.15 -25.40
C PHE A 200 -3.47 -21.78 -26.07
N ALA A 201 -3.46 -21.72 -27.41
CA ALA A 201 -3.30 -20.47 -28.15
C ALA A 201 -4.49 -19.52 -27.94
N VAL A 202 -5.72 -20.04 -27.84
CA VAL A 202 -6.93 -19.24 -27.56
C VAL A 202 -6.87 -18.60 -26.17
N ASP A 203 -6.51 -19.36 -25.15
CA ASP A 203 -6.35 -18.85 -23.78
C ASP A 203 -5.23 -17.82 -23.69
N ASN A 204 -4.09 -18.12 -24.35
CA ASN A 204 -2.94 -17.24 -24.37
C ASN A 204 -3.23 -15.91 -25.10
N ASP A 205 -3.95 -15.94 -26.22
CA ASP A 205 -4.37 -14.72 -26.93
C ASP A 205 -5.35 -13.89 -26.09
N THR A 206 -6.27 -14.56 -25.38
CA THR A 206 -7.19 -13.88 -24.45
C THR A 206 -6.42 -13.17 -23.34
N LEU A 207 -5.48 -13.86 -22.68
CA LEU A 207 -4.60 -13.27 -21.68
C LEU A 207 -3.76 -12.12 -22.25
N LEU A 208 -3.23 -12.25 -23.47
CA LEU A 208 -2.49 -11.21 -24.17
C LEU A 208 -3.35 -9.96 -24.37
N ARG A 209 -4.58 -10.10 -24.90
CA ARG A 209 -5.50 -8.98 -25.10
C ARG A 209 -5.84 -8.26 -23.80
N ARG A 210 -6.10 -9.01 -22.71
CA ARG A 210 -6.34 -8.41 -21.38
C ARG A 210 -5.10 -7.69 -20.86
N SER A 211 -3.93 -8.29 -21.02
CA SER A 211 -2.65 -7.71 -20.59
C SER A 211 -2.32 -6.43 -21.36
N LEU A 212 -2.53 -6.40 -22.68
CA LEU A 212 -2.34 -5.21 -23.51
C LEU A 212 -3.32 -4.09 -23.14
N LYS A 213 -4.59 -4.41 -22.85
CA LYS A 213 -5.59 -3.43 -22.40
C LYS A 213 -5.18 -2.76 -21.08
N LEU A 214 -4.66 -3.55 -20.13
CA LEU A 214 -4.12 -3.03 -18.88
C LEU A 214 -2.84 -2.21 -19.10
N ALA A 215 -1.93 -2.68 -19.96
CA ALA A 215 -0.68 -2.00 -20.28
C ALA A 215 -0.93 -0.62 -20.91
N ARG A 216 -1.84 -0.53 -21.89
CA ARG A 216 -2.24 0.74 -22.51
C ARG A 216 -2.78 1.74 -21.50
N LEU A 217 -3.59 1.28 -20.54
CA LEU A 217 -4.10 2.16 -19.49
C LEU A 217 -2.95 2.66 -18.59
N ARG A 218 -2.02 1.79 -18.21
CA ARG A 218 -0.84 2.16 -17.39
C ARG A 218 0.07 3.15 -18.10
N THR A 219 0.36 2.93 -19.39
CA THR A 219 1.25 3.82 -20.16
C THR A 219 0.65 5.21 -20.37
N LEU A 220 -0.67 5.37 -20.29
CA LEU A 220 -1.31 6.68 -20.31
C LEU A 220 -1.34 7.34 -18.92
N VAL A 221 -1.65 6.58 -17.87
CA VAL A 221 -1.91 7.12 -16.53
C VAL A 221 -0.62 7.48 -15.78
N LEU A 222 0.40 6.61 -15.81
CA LEU A 222 1.64 6.84 -15.06
C LEU A 222 2.37 8.13 -15.48
N PRO A 223 2.48 8.45 -16.79
CA PRO A 223 3.02 9.74 -17.20
C PRO A 223 2.19 10.92 -16.72
N ILE A 224 0.85 10.88 -16.77
CA ILE A 224 0.01 11.99 -16.29
C ILE A 224 0.32 12.29 -14.81
N LEU A 225 0.43 11.24 -13.99
CA LEU A 225 0.82 11.37 -12.59
C LEU A 225 2.22 11.99 -12.42
N GLY A 226 3.21 11.49 -13.16
CA GLY A 226 4.60 11.97 -13.07
C GLY A 226 4.84 13.36 -13.66
N TYR A 227 4.11 13.73 -14.70
CA TYR A 227 4.22 15.03 -15.37
C TYR A 227 3.46 16.14 -14.65
N THR A 228 2.61 15.82 -13.67
CA THR A 228 1.84 16.83 -12.92
C THR A 228 2.77 17.88 -12.28
N ASP A 229 3.87 17.46 -11.66
CA ASP A 229 4.90 18.38 -11.12
C ASP A 229 5.46 19.31 -12.20
N ARG A 230 5.84 18.74 -13.35
CA ARG A 230 6.45 19.48 -14.46
C ARG A 230 5.46 20.46 -15.09
N ILE A 231 4.21 20.05 -15.30
CA ILE A 231 3.13 20.91 -15.80
C ILE A 231 2.91 22.06 -14.82
N MET A 232 2.89 21.78 -13.52
CA MET A 232 2.70 22.81 -12.50
C MET A 232 3.88 23.80 -12.48
N LYS A 233 5.12 23.32 -12.61
CA LYS A 233 6.30 24.19 -12.73
C LYS A 233 6.26 25.07 -13.98
N VAL A 234 5.87 24.54 -15.13
CA VAL A 234 5.68 25.34 -16.36
C VAL A 234 4.62 26.42 -16.15
N LEU A 235 3.49 26.08 -15.53
CA LEU A 235 2.44 27.03 -15.19
C LEU A 235 2.95 28.12 -14.25
N ILE A 236 3.67 27.73 -13.18
CA ILE A 236 4.24 28.65 -12.20
C ILE A 236 5.24 29.60 -12.88
N LEU A 237 6.10 29.10 -13.77
CA LEU A 237 7.05 29.94 -14.50
C LEU A 237 6.32 30.90 -15.45
N ALA A 238 5.30 30.45 -16.17
CA ALA A 238 4.57 31.27 -17.12
C ALA A 238 3.76 32.39 -16.43
N VAL A 239 2.96 32.04 -15.42
CA VAL A 239 2.07 33.00 -14.73
C VAL A 239 2.82 33.74 -13.63
N GLY A 240 3.57 33.02 -12.80
CA GLY A 240 4.35 33.59 -11.71
C GLY A 240 5.52 34.44 -12.21
N GLY A 241 6.16 34.08 -13.33
CA GLY A 241 7.18 34.92 -13.96
C GLY A 241 6.63 36.28 -14.40
N ALA A 242 5.41 36.32 -14.94
CA ALA A 242 4.73 37.58 -15.25
C ALA A 242 4.43 38.41 -13.99
N TYR A 243 4.14 37.75 -12.86
CA TYR A 243 3.92 38.44 -11.57
C TYR A 243 5.23 39.02 -11.02
N VAL A 244 6.35 38.31 -11.16
CA VAL A 244 7.67 38.84 -10.79
C VAL A 244 8.02 40.08 -11.60
N ILE A 245 7.80 40.06 -12.92
CA ILE A 245 8.06 41.22 -13.80
C ILE A 245 7.20 42.43 -13.40
N ARG A 246 5.95 42.19 -12.94
CA ARG A 246 5.03 43.24 -12.48
C ARG A 246 5.23 43.64 -11.01
N ALA A 247 6.29 43.17 -10.36
CA ALA A 247 6.57 43.37 -8.94
C ALA A 247 5.44 42.91 -7.98
N GLY A 248 4.62 41.94 -8.42
CA GLY A 248 3.57 41.33 -7.59
C GLY A 248 4.01 40.07 -6.84
N LEU A 249 5.24 39.61 -7.06
CA LEU A 249 5.84 38.43 -6.43
C LEU A 249 7.38 38.60 -6.45
N SER A 250 8.09 38.16 -5.41
CA SER A 250 9.56 38.18 -5.43
C SER A 250 10.15 37.00 -6.21
N LEU A 251 11.42 37.07 -6.60
CA LEU A 251 12.09 35.94 -7.24
C LEU A 251 12.17 34.73 -6.29
N GLY A 252 12.44 34.97 -5.02
CA GLY A 252 12.45 33.97 -3.97
C GLY A 252 11.10 33.31 -3.75
N GLU A 253 10.02 34.07 -3.75
CA GLU A 253 8.66 33.53 -3.69
C GLU A 253 8.36 32.62 -4.87
N LEU A 254 8.80 32.97 -6.09
CA LEU A 254 8.63 32.13 -7.27
C LEU A 254 9.36 30.78 -7.09
N VAL A 255 10.59 30.78 -6.58
CA VAL A 255 11.34 29.55 -6.31
C VAL A 255 10.71 28.74 -5.17
N ALA A 256 10.14 29.39 -4.17
CA ALA A 256 9.35 28.71 -3.13
C ALA A 256 8.14 27.99 -3.74
N PHE A 257 7.41 28.62 -4.67
CA PHE A 257 6.30 28.00 -5.41
C PHE A 257 6.75 26.76 -6.21
N LEU A 258 7.89 26.83 -6.93
CA LEU A 258 8.44 25.68 -7.65
C LEU A 258 8.82 24.52 -6.73
N SER A 259 9.28 24.83 -5.53
CA SER A 259 9.60 23.83 -4.50
C SER A 259 8.33 23.21 -3.92
N TYR A 260 7.29 24.02 -3.66
CA TYR A 260 5.98 23.54 -3.24
C TYR A 260 5.35 22.60 -4.27
N ALA A 261 5.56 22.86 -5.55
CA ALA A 261 5.05 21.98 -6.60
C ALA A 261 5.62 20.57 -6.52
N THR A 262 6.89 20.45 -6.17
CA THR A 262 7.55 19.16 -5.98
C THR A 262 6.95 18.39 -4.80
N LEU A 263 6.59 19.08 -3.71
CA LEU A 263 5.98 18.47 -2.52
C LEU A 263 4.58 17.91 -2.82
N LEU A 264 3.81 18.58 -3.67
CA LEU A 264 2.45 18.14 -4.05
C LEU A 264 2.44 16.95 -5.01
N ALA A 265 3.56 16.59 -5.63
CA ALA A 265 3.64 15.47 -6.56
C ALA A 265 3.56 14.09 -5.87
N MET A 266 4.26 13.92 -4.73
CA MET A 266 4.34 12.65 -4.00
C MET A 266 2.99 12.14 -3.44
N PRO A 267 2.07 13.01 -2.96
CA PRO A 267 0.74 12.61 -2.55
C PRO A 267 -0.05 11.81 -3.59
N PHE A 268 0.07 12.15 -4.87
CA PHE A 268 -0.65 11.44 -5.94
C PHE A 268 -0.21 9.98 -6.08
N PHE A 269 1.10 9.72 -6.02
CA PHE A 269 1.64 8.36 -6.02
C PHE A 269 1.27 7.59 -4.74
N SER A 270 1.27 8.28 -3.60
CA SER A 270 0.94 7.68 -2.30
C SER A 270 -0.50 7.21 -2.25
N MET A 271 -1.44 7.92 -2.87
CA MET A 271 -2.86 7.54 -2.89
C MET A 271 -3.10 6.16 -3.55
N ALA A 272 -2.40 5.86 -4.64
CA ALA A 272 -2.49 4.56 -5.29
C ALA A 272 -1.97 3.41 -4.39
N MET A 273 -0.86 3.65 -3.70
CA MET A 273 -0.29 2.69 -2.75
C MET A 273 -1.21 2.48 -1.54
N ILE A 274 -1.73 3.56 -0.95
CA ILE A 274 -2.70 3.54 0.15
C ILE A 274 -3.88 2.67 -0.24
N PHE A 275 -4.51 2.94 -1.38
CA PHE A 275 -5.69 2.20 -1.80
C PHE A 275 -5.38 0.71 -2.03
N SER A 276 -4.24 0.40 -2.67
CA SER A 276 -3.79 -0.99 -2.90
C SER A 276 -3.62 -1.75 -1.59
N ALA A 277 -2.89 -1.17 -0.65
CA ALA A 277 -2.66 -1.78 0.64
C ALA A 277 -3.94 -1.86 1.48
N PHE A 278 -4.86 -0.90 1.35
CA PHE A 278 -6.19 -0.98 1.96
C PHE A 278 -6.96 -2.23 1.51
N GLN A 279 -7.02 -2.46 0.20
CA GLN A 279 -7.72 -3.61 -0.36
C GLN A 279 -7.09 -4.93 0.10
N THR A 280 -5.76 -5.05 0.01
CA THR A 280 -5.05 -6.23 0.48
C THR A 280 -5.32 -6.46 1.96
N GLY A 281 -5.25 -5.43 2.78
CA GLY A 281 -5.52 -5.52 4.21
C GLY A 281 -6.93 -6.04 4.54
N PHE A 282 -7.97 -5.55 3.88
CA PHE A 282 -9.34 -6.06 4.09
C PHE A 282 -9.49 -7.53 3.68
N LEU A 283 -8.94 -7.92 2.52
CA LEU A 283 -8.94 -9.33 2.11
C LEU A 283 -8.19 -10.22 3.11
N SER A 284 -7.10 -9.70 3.66
CA SER A 284 -6.34 -10.40 4.69
C SER A 284 -7.10 -10.55 6.01
N ILE A 285 -7.89 -9.54 6.40
CA ILE A 285 -8.80 -9.64 7.56
C ILE A 285 -9.82 -10.76 7.30
N ASP A 286 -10.49 -10.76 6.15
CA ASP A 286 -11.49 -11.78 5.80
C ASP A 286 -10.88 -13.19 5.76
N SER A 287 -9.63 -13.33 5.31
CA SER A 287 -8.90 -14.60 5.37
C SER A 287 -8.62 -15.04 6.80
N LEU A 288 -8.10 -14.15 7.65
CA LEU A 288 -7.74 -14.45 9.03
C LEU A 288 -8.96 -14.83 9.88
N ARG A 289 -10.10 -14.15 9.65
CA ARG A 289 -11.38 -14.44 10.32
C ARG A 289 -11.86 -15.88 10.11
N LYS A 290 -11.50 -16.52 8.99
CA LYS A 290 -11.82 -17.95 8.77
C LYS A 290 -11.16 -18.89 9.79
N ILE A 291 -10.11 -18.42 10.47
CA ILE A 291 -9.42 -19.15 11.54
C ILE A 291 -9.93 -18.68 12.90
N LEU A 292 -9.98 -17.36 13.11
CA LEU A 292 -10.30 -16.78 14.42
C LEU A 292 -11.78 -16.94 14.81
N ASP A 293 -12.68 -16.84 13.83
CA ASP A 293 -14.13 -16.94 14.05
C ASP A 293 -14.61 -18.41 14.11
N GLU A 294 -13.71 -19.39 13.96
CA GLU A 294 -14.06 -20.81 14.08
C GLU A 294 -14.18 -21.24 15.55
N ASP A 295 -15.27 -21.95 15.87
CA ASP A 295 -15.55 -22.43 17.22
C ASP A 295 -14.55 -23.50 17.67
N ILE A 296 -14.03 -23.34 18.89
CA ILE A 296 -13.26 -24.40 19.55
C ILE A 296 -14.25 -25.30 20.28
N PRO A 297 -14.26 -26.62 20.03
CA PRO A 297 -15.07 -27.55 20.80
C PRO A 297 -14.70 -27.48 22.28
N PRO A 298 -15.67 -27.62 23.21
CA PRO A 298 -15.39 -27.61 24.63
C PRO A 298 -14.31 -28.65 24.96
N GLN A 299 -13.20 -28.17 25.54
CA GLN A 299 -12.12 -29.03 25.99
C GLN A 299 -12.44 -29.52 27.39
N ASP A 300 -12.29 -30.82 27.62
CA ASP A 300 -12.34 -31.36 28.98
C ASP A 300 -11.02 -31.03 29.68
N THR A 301 -10.99 -29.89 30.37
CA THR A 301 -9.83 -29.42 31.14
C THR A 301 -9.84 -30.00 32.57
N THR A 302 -10.75 -30.91 32.88
CA THR A 302 -10.90 -31.45 34.23
C THR A 302 -9.80 -32.48 34.48
N HIS A 303 -8.84 -32.13 35.31
CA HIS A 303 -7.79 -33.06 35.72
C HIS A 303 -8.35 -34.07 36.73
N LEU A 304 -8.22 -35.36 36.44
CA LEU A 304 -8.56 -36.40 37.38
C LEU A 304 -7.57 -36.40 38.56
N PRO A 305 -8.05 -36.67 39.80
CA PRO A 305 -7.18 -36.81 40.97
C PRO A 305 -6.08 -37.86 40.77
N ASP A 306 -4.92 -37.63 41.39
CA ASP A 306 -3.74 -38.48 41.20
C ASP A 306 -4.02 -39.98 41.47
N ALA A 307 -4.78 -40.27 42.52
CA ALA A 307 -5.18 -41.63 42.90
C ALA A 307 -6.06 -42.33 41.85
N GLU A 308 -6.92 -41.60 41.14
CA GLU A 308 -7.77 -42.15 40.09
C GLU A 308 -6.99 -42.41 38.80
N ARG A 309 -5.99 -41.57 38.48
CA ARG A 309 -5.11 -41.81 37.32
C ARG A 309 -4.29 -43.08 37.46
N GLU A 310 -3.79 -43.39 38.65
CA GLU A 310 -3.00 -44.60 38.88
C GLU A 310 -3.81 -45.88 38.68
N GLN A 311 -5.13 -45.81 38.89
CA GLN A 311 -6.04 -46.96 38.76
C GLN A 311 -6.79 -47.02 37.43
N LEU A 312 -6.67 -45.99 36.58
CA LEU A 312 -7.53 -45.75 35.41
C LEU A 312 -7.56 -46.90 34.39
N PHE A 313 -6.44 -47.63 34.26
CA PHE A 313 -6.29 -48.76 33.35
C PHE A 313 -6.05 -50.09 34.05
N SER A 314 -6.23 -50.15 35.38
CA SER A 314 -6.01 -51.36 36.17
C SER A 314 -6.88 -52.55 35.72
N SER A 315 -8.04 -52.28 35.12
CA SER A 315 -8.98 -53.27 34.58
C SER A 315 -8.89 -53.46 33.06
N GLY A 316 -7.96 -52.78 32.38
CA GLY A 316 -7.82 -52.79 30.93
C GLY A 316 -8.89 -51.97 30.19
N VAL A 317 -8.68 -51.74 28.89
CA VAL A 317 -9.63 -51.02 28.03
C VAL A 317 -10.45 -52.01 27.22
N SER A 318 -11.78 -51.95 27.29
CA SER A 318 -12.68 -52.75 26.45
C SER A 318 -13.63 -51.85 25.67
N VAL A 319 -13.79 -52.13 24.37
CA VAL A 319 -14.71 -51.43 23.48
C VAL A 319 -15.89 -52.36 23.20
N LYS A 320 -17.12 -51.90 23.47
CA LYS A 320 -18.34 -52.68 23.23
C LYS A 320 -19.25 -51.93 22.26
N ASN A 321 -19.70 -52.62 21.20
CA ASN A 321 -20.67 -52.10 20.23
C ASN A 321 -20.29 -50.76 19.57
N LEU A 322 -19.01 -50.53 19.27
CA LEU A 322 -18.58 -49.34 18.56
C LEU A 322 -18.84 -49.50 17.05
N SER A 323 -19.60 -48.57 16.47
CA SER A 323 -19.73 -48.39 15.03
C SER A 323 -19.33 -46.95 14.70
N TYR A 324 -18.48 -46.76 13.70
CA TYR A 324 -18.01 -45.45 13.27
C TYR A 324 -17.82 -45.43 11.75
N THR A 325 -18.20 -44.32 11.13
CA THR A 325 -18.01 -44.05 9.70
C THR A 325 -17.35 -42.69 9.56
N TYR A 326 -16.30 -42.60 8.74
CA TYR A 326 -15.62 -41.34 8.48
C TYR A 326 -16.54 -40.36 7.72
N PRO A 327 -16.46 -39.05 8.00
CA PRO A 327 -17.18 -38.05 7.22
C PRO A 327 -16.79 -38.13 5.73
N GLY A 328 -17.78 -38.35 4.85
CA GLY A 328 -17.58 -38.36 3.40
C GLY A 328 -17.35 -39.74 2.75
N GLN A 329 -17.56 -40.84 3.48
CA GLN A 329 -17.60 -42.21 2.93
C GLN A 329 -18.97 -42.86 3.03
#